data_AF-A0A3D8HL94-F1
#
_entry.id   AF-A0A3D8HL94-F1
#
_cell.length_a   1.000
_cell.length_b   1.000
_cell.length_c   1.000
_cell.angle_alpha   90.00
_cell.angle_beta   90.00
_cell.angle_gamma   90.00
#
_symmetry.space_group_name_H-M   'P 1'
#
loop_
_entity.id
_entity.type
_entity.pdbx_description
1 polymer ?
#
loop_
_entity_poly.entity_id
_entity_poly.type
_entity_poly.pdbx_seq_one_letter_code
_entity_poly.pdbx_strand_id
1 'polypeptide(L)' 'MSKKDRVKTKLDLLKSLILGFMTALFGVGGYTFANRNELYLIDYATIGIVSCILVGLICWCGFSFKKELDKLEKMK' A
#
# COMPACT_ATOMS: atom_id res chain seq x y z
N MET A 1 16.70 -7.11 -22.00
CA MET A 1 16.71 -5.88 -21.16
C MET A 1 17.81 -5.99 -20.12
N SER A 2 18.52 -4.89 -19.87
CA SER A 2 19.56 -4.86 -18.82
C SER A 2 18.95 -5.12 -17.44
N LYS A 3 19.69 -5.76 -16.52
CA LYS A 3 19.22 -6.03 -15.15
C LYS A 3 18.69 -4.76 -14.47
N LYS A 4 19.26 -3.61 -14.80
CA LYS A 4 18.91 -2.28 -14.28
C LYS A 4 17.49 -1.83 -14.70
N ASP A 5 17.14 -1.98 -15.98
CA ASP A 5 15.79 -1.67 -16.48
C ASP A 5 14.74 -2.55 -15.80
N ARG A 6 15.04 -3.84 -15.64
CA ARG A 6 14.11 -4.79 -15.04
C ARG A 6 13.77 -4.44 -13.59
N VAL A 7 14.75 -3.97 -12.81
CA VAL A 7 14.49 -3.54 -11.43
C VAL A 7 13.80 -2.16 -11.41
N LYS A 8 14.16 -1.24 -12.30
CA LYS A 8 13.46 0.05 -12.42
C LYS A 8 11.96 -0.12 -12.70
N THR A 9 11.58 -1.00 -13.62
CA THR A 9 10.17 -1.31 -13.91
C THR A 9 9.44 -1.90 -12.71
N LYS A 10 10.11 -2.77 -11.93
CA LYS A 10 9.51 -3.33 -10.70
C LYS A 10 9.30 -2.28 -9.62
N LEU A 11 10.24 -1.36 -9.45
CA LEU A 11 10.09 -0.24 -8.53
C LEU A 11 8.95 0.68 -8.97
N ASP A 12 8.82 0.96 -10.26
CA ASP A 12 7.72 1.79 -10.77
C ASP A 12 6.35 1.15 -10.50
N LEU A 13 6.22 -0.15 -10.77
CA LEU A 13 5.05 -0.95 -10.41
C LEU A 13 4.76 -0.93 -8.91
N LEU A 14 5.77 -1.12 -8.07
CA LEU A 14 5.60 -1.17 -6.62
C LEU A 14 5.23 0.21 -6.04
N LYS A 15 5.74 1.30 -6.63
CA LYS A 15 5.31 2.67 -6.32
C LYS A 15 3.85 2.90 -6.69
N SER A 16 3.43 2.49 -7.89
CA SER A 16 2.04 2.58 -8.32
C SER A 16 1.10 1.75 -7.43
N LEU A 17 1.57 0.58 -6.98
CA LEU A 17 0.83 -0.29 -6.07
C LEU A 17 0.63 0.37 -4.69
N ILE A 18 1.68 0.98 -4.13
CA ILE A 18 1.59 1.75 -2.87
C ILE A 18 0.60 2.91 -3.04
N LEU A 19 0.66 3.63 -4.16
CA LEU A 19 -0.27 4.72 -4.45
C LEU A 19 -1.73 4.22 -4.47
N GLY A 20 -1.99 3.10 -5.14
CA GLY A 20 -3.32 2.48 -5.19
C GLY A 20 -3.84 2.08 -3.81
N PHE A 21 -3.00 1.47 -2.97
CA PHE A 21 -3.38 1.14 -1.58
C PHE A 21 -3.63 2.39 -0.73
N MET A 22 -2.87 3.47 -0.96
CA MET A 22 -3.09 4.73 -0.27
C MET A 22 -4.43 5.37 -0.66
N THR A 23 -4.77 5.36 -1.96
CA THR A 23 -6.07 5.81 -2.45
C THR A 23 -7.22 4.97 -1.87
N ALA A 24 -7.04 3.65 -1.77
CA ALA A 24 -8.03 2.77 -1.16
C ALA A 24 -8.25 3.10 0.33
N LEU A 25 -7.19 3.38 1.10
CA LEU A 25 -7.28 3.84 2.48
C LEU A 25 -8.09 5.14 2.60
N PHE A 26 -7.80 6.12 1.74
CA PHE A 26 -8.56 7.37 1.69
C PHE A 26 -10.02 7.15 1.29
N GLY A 27 -10.30 6.24 0.35
CA GLY A 27 -11.67 5.89 -0.06
C GLY A 27 -12.47 5.27 1.08
N VAL A 28 -11.89 4.29 1.78
CA VAL A 28 -12.52 3.64 2.94
C VAL A 28 -12.73 4.65 4.07
N GLY A 29 -11.72 5.45 4.39
CA GLY A 29 -11.82 6.51 5.40
C GLY A 29 -12.88 7.56 5.05
N GLY A 30 -12.93 7.99 3.79
CA GLY A 30 -13.90 8.95 3.27
C GLY A 30 -15.33 8.44 3.34
N TYR A 31 -15.57 7.19 2.94
CA TYR A 31 -16.88 6.54 3.08
C TYR A 31 -17.31 6.44 4.55
N THR A 32 -16.40 6.02 5.42
CA THR A 32 -16.65 5.91 6.87
C THR A 32 -17.02 7.27 7.47
N PHE A 33 -16.34 8.34 7.04
CA PHE A 33 -16.60 9.69 7.53
C PHE A 33 -17.92 10.25 6.99
N ALA A 34 -18.23 10.00 5.71
CA ALA A 34 -19.46 10.44 5.07
C ALA A 34 -20.71 9.73 5.64
N ASN A 35 -20.62 8.43 5.91
CA ASN A 35 -21.73 7.61 6.40
C ASN A 35 -21.71 7.37 7.92
N ARG A 36 -20.99 8.19 8.69
CA ARG A 36 -20.74 7.98 10.14
C ARG A 36 -22.01 7.81 10.99
N ASN A 37 -23.13 8.39 10.55
CA ASN A 37 -24.40 8.36 11.28
C ASN A 37 -25.21 7.08 11.02
N GLU A 38 -24.86 6.31 9.99
CA GLU A 38 -25.58 5.12 9.54
C GLU A 38 -24.82 3.83 9.85
N LEU A 39 -23.56 3.94 10.28
CA LEU A 39 -22.67 2.82 10.57
C LEU A 39 -22.81 2.38 12.04
N TYR A 40 -23.00 1.07 12.25
CA TYR A 40 -23.02 0.47 13.58
C TYR A 40 -21.59 0.17 14.07
N LEU A 41 -21.43 -0.10 15.38
CA LEU A 41 -20.14 -0.47 15.99
C LEU A 41 -19.40 -1.61 15.27
N ILE A 42 -20.14 -2.53 14.65
CA ILE A 42 -19.59 -3.67 13.91
C ILE A 42 -18.95 -3.23 12.59
N ASP A 43 -19.54 -2.26 11.88
CA ASP A 43 -18.96 -1.69 10.67
C ASP A 43 -17.65 -0.97 10.98
N TYR A 44 -17.59 -0.21 12.07
CA TYR A 44 -16.36 0.43 12.54
C TYR A 44 -15.25 -0.58 12.86
N ALA A 45 -15.59 -1.69 13.53
CA ALA A 45 -14.63 -2.76 13.80
C ALA A 45 -14.12 -3.40 12.50
N THR A 46 -15.01 -3.64 11.54
CA THR A 46 -14.67 -4.23 10.23
C THR A 46 -13.77 -3.30 9.42
N ILE A 47 -14.11 -2.02 9.34
CA ILE A 47 -13.32 -0.98 8.69
C ILE A 47 -11.95 -0.83 9.35
N GLY A 48 -11.90 -0.88 10.68
CA GLY A 48 -10.66 -0.85 11.45
C GLY A 48 -9.73 -2.02 11.08
N ILE A 49 -10.25 -3.24 11.08
CA ILE A 49 -9.48 -4.45 10.70
C ILE A 49 -8.99 -4.35 9.26
N VAL A 50 -9.86 -3.97 8.32
CA VAL A 50 -9.49 -3.81 6.90
C VAL A 50 -8.41 -2.75 6.74
N SER A 51 -8.51 -1.62 7.44
CA SER A 51 -7.49 -0.56 7.40
C SER A 51 -6.14 -1.04 7.94
N CYS A 52 -6.15 -1.79 9.05
CA CYS A 52 -4.94 -2.39 9.63
C CYS A 52 -4.26 -3.37 8.66
N ILE A 53 -5.04 -4.22 7.98
CA ILE A 53 -4.51 -5.14 6.97
C ILE A 53 -3.93 -4.36 5.79
N LEU A 54 -4.62 -3.31 5.32
CA LEU A 54 -4.14 -2.49 4.22
C LEU A 54 -2.82 -1.79 4.56
N VAL A 55 -2.71 -1.21 5.76
CA VAL A 55 -1.47 -0.58 6.24
C VAL A 55 -0.36 -1.61 6.36
N GLY A 56 -0.65 -2.81 6.86
CA GLY A 56 0.30 -3.93 6.91
C GLY A 56 0.85 -4.30 5.54
N LEU A 57 -0.02 -4.39 4.53
CA LEU A 57 0.38 -4.67 3.14
C LEU A 57 1.24 -3.54 2.54
N ILE A 58 0.93 -2.28 2.83
CA ILE A 58 1.74 -1.13 2.40
C ILE A 58 3.13 -1.20 3.02
N CYS A 59 3.21 -1.43 4.34
CA CYS A 59 4.50 -1.57 5.04
C CYS A 59 5.32 -2.74 4.50
N TRP A 60 4.68 -3.88 4.25
CA TRP A 60 5.34 -5.05 3.65
C TRP A 60 5.86 -4.77 2.24
N CYS A 61 5.05 -4.10 1.41
CA CYS A 61 5.45 -3.67 0.07
C CYS A 61 6.62 -2.67 0.12
N GLY A 62 6.57 -1.68 1.02
CA GLY A 62 7.65 -0.70 1.21
C GLY A 62 8.95 -1.35 1.69
N PHE A 63 8.87 -2.37 2.56
CA PHE A 63 10.04 -3.13 3.00
C PHE A 63 10.65 -3.96 1.87
N SER A 64 9.80 -4.61 1.07
CA SER A 64 10.24 -5.31 -0.15
C SER A 64 10.90 -4.34 -1.14
N PHE A 65 10.35 -3.12 -1.28
CA PHE A 65 10.93 -2.06 -2.12
C PHE A 65 12.36 -1.72 -1.69
N LYS A 66 12.57 -1.44 -0.39
CA LYS A 66 13.91 -1.14 0.15
C LYS A 66 14.88 -2.28 -0.08
N LYS A 67 14.44 -3.52 0.14
CA LYS A 67 15.27 -4.72 -0.09
C LYS A 67 15.66 -4.89 -1.55
N GLU A 68 14.76 -4.57 -2.47
CA GLU A 68 15.00 -4.64 -3.91
C GLU A 68 15.90 -3.49 -4.40
N LEU A 69 15.81 -2.32 -3.76
CA LEU A 69 16.67 -1.17 -4.01
C LEU A 69 18.11 -1.40 -3.52
N ASP A 70 18.29 -1.95 -2.33
CA ASP A 70 19.61 -2.31 -1.76
C ASP A 70 20.36 -3.32 -2.65
N LYS A 71 19.65 -4.29 -3.23
CA LYS A 71 20.23 -5.21 -4.23
C LYS A 71 20.70 -4.52 -5.50
N LEU A 72 20.01 -3.45 -5.90
CA LEU A 72 20.33 -2.64 -7.07
C LEU A 72 21.57 -1.80 -6.83
N GLU A 73 21.68 -1.23 -5.63
CA GLU A 73 22.79 -0.39 -5.19
C GLU A 73 24.09 -1.20 -5.05
N LYS A 74 24.01 -2.43 -4.54
CA LYS A 74 25.15 -3.37 -4.46
C LYS A 74 25.63 -3.94 -5.80
N MET A 75 24.85 -3.78 -6.87
CA MET A 75 25.23 -4.18 -8.24
C MET A 75 25.84 -3.04 -9.06
N LYS A 76 25.93 -1.83 -8.49
CA LYS A 76 26.61 -0.68 -9.09
C LYS A 76 28.08 -0.68 -8.69
#